data_AF-A0A9D2AWJ4-F1
#
_entry.id   AF-A0A9D2AWJ4-F1
#
_cell.length_a   1.000
_cell.length_b   1.000
_cell.length_c   1.000
_cell.angle_alpha   90.00
_cell.angle_beta   90.00
_cell.angle_gamma   90.00
#
_symmetry.space_group_name_H-M   'P 1'
#
loop_
_entity.id
_entity.type
_entity.pdbx_description
1 polymer ?
#
loop_
_entity_poly.entity_id
_entity_poly.type
_entity_poly.pdbx_seq_one_letter_code
_entity_poly.pdbx_strand_id
1 'polypeptide(L)'
;FHCKSASEMYSEVLSGRVRTLKETEEGIEEMCRELEELYQMGMMDGRAEGRSEGIALGRAEGRSEGERMAKKEMVFSLAEIELPVEKIAELVKVSVQQVQEWLTGKADIAG
;
A
#
# COMPACT_ATOMS: atom_id res chain seq x y z
N PHE A 1 -36.78 12.18 -8.47
CA PHE A 1 -35.99 11.76 -7.29
C PHE A 1 -35.39 12.97 -6.55
N HIS A 2 -36.15 14.05 -6.36
CA HIS A 2 -35.63 15.32 -5.79
C HIS A 2 -36.50 15.87 -4.65
N CYS A 3 -37.27 15.02 -3.98
CA CYS A 3 -38.01 15.40 -2.77
C CYS A 3 -37.00 15.55 -1.62
N LYS A 4 -36.99 16.71 -0.95
CA LYS A 4 -36.05 17.01 0.14
C LYS A 4 -36.57 16.62 1.53
N SER A 5 -37.88 16.44 1.65
CA SER A 5 -38.56 16.04 2.89
C SER A 5 -39.62 14.97 2.61
N ALA A 6 -40.09 14.30 3.67
CA ALA A 6 -41.13 13.29 3.55
C ALA A 6 -42.42 13.84 2.93
N SER A 7 -42.79 15.08 3.26
CA SER A 7 -44.03 15.71 2.78
C SER A 7 -44.05 16.01 1.27
N GLU A 8 -42.89 16.06 0.63
CA GLU A 8 -42.77 16.28 -0.81
C GLU A 8 -42.86 14.98 -1.62
N MET A 9 -42.93 13.82 -0.95
CA MET A 9 -42.94 12.51 -1.60
C MET A 9 -44.38 12.08 -1.89
N TYR A 10 -44.62 11.64 -3.13
CA TYR A 10 -45.93 11.13 -3.55
C TYR A 10 -46.27 9.75 -2.99
N SER A 11 -45.27 8.92 -2.70
CA SER A 11 -45.49 7.58 -2.15
C SER A 11 -45.63 7.65 -0.64
N GLU A 12 -46.82 7.32 -0.14
CA GLU A 12 -47.13 7.26 1.30
C GLU A 12 -46.20 6.29 2.08
N VAL A 13 -45.79 5.20 1.43
CA VAL A 13 -44.88 4.22 2.03
C VAL A 13 -43.48 4.81 2.18
N LEU A 14 -42.96 5.48 1.14
CA LEU A 14 -41.63 6.08 1.18
C LEU A 14 -41.60 7.34 2.05
N SER A 15 -42.65 8.17 2.00
CA SER A 15 -42.78 9.35 2.86
C SER A 15 -42.79 8.96 4.33
N GLY A 16 -43.55 7.92 4.70
CA GLY A 16 -43.58 7.38 6.05
C GLY A 16 -42.19 6.95 6.54
N ARG A 17 -41.46 6.16 5.74
CA ARG A 17 -40.10 5.72 6.09
C ARG A 17 -39.10 6.87 6.20
N VAL A 18 -39.15 7.84 5.27
CA VAL A 18 -38.25 9.00 5.30
C VAL A 18 -38.54 9.86 6.52
N ARG A 19 -39.80 10.04 6.89
CA ARG A 19 -40.18 10.77 8.11
C ARG A 19 -39.60 10.10 9.35
N THR A 20 -39.79 8.79 9.51
CA THR A 20 -39.20 8.05 10.64
C THR A 20 -37.68 8.24 10.69
N LEU A 21 -36.97 7.92 9.61
CA LEU A 21 -35.50 7.86 9.62
C LEU A 21 -34.81 9.24 9.63
N LYS A 22 -35.45 10.30 9.11
CA LYS A 22 -34.80 11.62 8.92
C LYS A 22 -35.43 12.76 9.70
N GLU A 23 -36.67 12.61 10.16
CA GLU A 23 -37.42 13.71 10.79
C GLU A 23 -37.78 13.41 12.26
N THR A 24 -37.82 12.14 12.68
CA THR A 24 -38.03 11.79 14.10
C THR A 24 -36.71 11.72 14.86
N GLU A 25 -36.72 12.12 16.13
CA GLU A 25 -35.54 12.10 16.99
C GLU A 25 -34.95 10.68 17.11
N GLU A 26 -35.79 9.68 17.40
CA GLU A 26 -35.37 8.28 17.49
C GLU A 26 -34.73 7.76 16.20
N GLY A 27 -35.34 8.01 15.04
CA GLY A 27 -34.79 7.56 13.77
C GLY A 27 -33.51 8.30 13.38
N ILE A 28 -33.37 9.58 13.73
CA ILE A 28 -32.12 10.33 13.54
C ILE A 28 -31.02 9.74 14.42
N GLU A 29 -31.30 9.44 15.70
CA GLU A 29 -30.33 8.84 16.61
C GLU A 29 -29.87 7.45 16.13
N GLU A 30 -30.80 6.60 15.68
CA GLU A 30 -30.50 5.30 15.09
C GLU A 30 -29.59 5.46 13.85
N MET A 31 -29.96 6.33 12.92
CA MET A 31 -29.17 6.58 11.70
C MET A 31 -27.80 7.16 12.00
N CYS A 32 -27.68 8.09 12.96
CA CYS A 32 -26.40 8.63 13.39
C CYS A 32 -25.50 7.52 13.94
N ARG A 33 -26.05 6.63 14.75
CA ARG A 33 -25.30 5.50 15.30
C ARG A 33 -24.85 4.52 14.22
N GLU A 34 -25.75 4.13 13.31
CA GLU A 34 -25.40 3.21 12.21
C GLU A 34 -24.31 3.82 11.31
N LEU A 35 -24.39 5.11 11.01
CA LEU A 35 -23.37 5.80 10.21
C LEU A 35 -22.02 5.87 10.92
N GLU A 36 -22.01 6.11 12.24
CA GLU A 36 -20.78 6.08 13.03
C GLU A 36 -20.16 4.68 13.02
N GLU A 37 -20.96 3.62 13.23
CA GLU A 37 -20.48 2.24 13.18
C GLU A 37 -19.92 1.88 11.80
N LEU A 38 -20.60 2.28 10.72
CA LEU A 38 -20.11 2.09 9.34
C LEU A 38 -18.79 2.84 9.10
N TYR A 39 -18.69 4.09 9.58
CA TYR A 39 -17.47 4.88 9.44
C TYR A 39 -16.29 4.25 10.19
N GLN A 40 -16.52 3.81 11.43
CA GLN A 40 -15.48 3.13 12.22
C GLN A 40 -15.05 1.82 11.58
N MET A 41 -15.99 1.04 11.04
CA MET A 41 -15.68 -0.20 10.31
C MET A 41 -14.80 0.09 9.09
N GLY A 42 -15.18 1.05 8.24
CA GLY A 42 -14.38 1.45 7.08
C GLY A 42 -12.98 1.95 7.47
N MET A 43 -12.86 2.69 8.58
CA MET A 43 -11.58 3.14 9.11
C MET A 43 -10.70 1.97 9.61
N MET A 44 -11.30 0.96 10.25
CA MET A 44 -10.59 -0.23 10.71
C MET A 44 -10.10 -1.07 9.53
N ASP A 45 -10.97 -1.31 8.55
CA ASP A 45 -10.66 -2.07 7.34
C ASP A 45 -9.55 -1.38 6.55
N GLY A 46 -9.69 -0.07 6.27
CA GLY A 46 -8.66 0.68 5.56
C GLY A 46 -7.30 0.68 6.27
N ARG A 47 -7.27 0.74 7.61
CA ARG A 47 -6.02 0.60 8.38
C ARG A 47 -5.46 -0.82 8.31
N ALA A 48 -6.31 -1.84 8.32
CA ALA A 48 -5.87 -3.23 8.24
C ALA A 48 -5.28 -3.54 6.86
N GLU A 49 -5.98 -3.15 5.80
CA GLU A 49 -5.52 -3.26 4.41
C GLU A 49 -4.20 -2.52 4.22
N GLY A 50 -4.16 -1.22 4.55
CA GLY A 50 -2.94 -0.41 4.39
C GLY A 50 -1.73 -0.94 5.16
N ARG A 51 -1.93 -1.50 6.37
CA ARG A 51 -0.84 -2.18 7.09
C ARG A 51 -0.39 -3.45 6.37
N SER A 52 -1.33 -4.26 5.91
CA SER A 52 -1.01 -5.53 5.24
C SER A 52 -0.25 -5.30 3.93
N GLU A 53 -0.67 -4.32 3.12
CA GLU A 53 -0.02 -3.92 1.89
C GLU A 53 1.35 -3.31 2.16
N GLY A 54 1.44 -2.38 3.12
CA GLY A 54 2.71 -1.77 3.50
C GLY A 54 3.75 -2.79 3.98
N ILE A 55 3.32 -3.78 4.77
CA ILE A 55 4.20 -4.89 5.22
C ILE A 55 4.63 -5.76 4.03
N ALA A 56 3.72 -6.06 3.09
CA ALA A 56 4.04 -6.88 1.94
C ALA A 56 5.05 -6.19 1.02
N LEU A 57 4.81 -4.91 0.70
CA LEU A 57 5.71 -4.07 -0.09
C LEU A 57 7.07 -3.92 0.59
N GLY A 58 7.09 -3.51 1.86
CA GLY A 58 8.33 -3.34 2.61
C GLY A 58 9.17 -4.63 2.72
N ARG A 59 8.53 -5.80 2.85
CA ARG A 59 9.24 -7.09 2.80
C ARG A 59 9.75 -7.44 1.41
N ALA A 60 9.06 -7.07 0.35
CA ALA A 60 9.51 -7.32 -1.02
C ALA A 60 10.71 -6.43 -1.36
N GLU A 61 10.61 -5.13 -1.09
CA GLU A 61 11.69 -4.16 -1.27
C GLU A 61 12.90 -4.52 -0.42
N GLY A 62 12.71 -4.78 0.88
CA GLY A 62 13.81 -5.15 1.78
C GLY A 62 14.53 -6.44 1.38
N ARG A 63 13.81 -7.43 0.82
CA ARG A 63 14.44 -8.65 0.29
C ARG A 63 15.27 -8.36 -0.96
N SER A 64 14.71 -7.61 -1.91
CA SER A 64 15.41 -7.23 -3.14
C SER A 64 16.67 -6.42 -2.84
N GLU A 65 16.55 -5.44 -1.95
CA GLU A 65 17.64 -4.56 -1.55
C GLU A 65 18.71 -5.34 -0.77
N GLY A 66 18.31 -6.22 0.15
CA GLY A 66 19.23 -7.10 0.87
C GLY A 66 19.99 -8.05 -0.06
N GLU A 67 19.32 -8.67 -1.04
CA GLU A 67 19.98 -9.51 -2.04
C GLU A 67 20.97 -8.72 -2.89
N ARG A 68 20.59 -7.52 -3.33
CA ARG A 68 21.45 -6.63 -4.11
C ARG A 68 22.69 -6.21 -3.32
N MET A 69 22.53 -5.84 -2.06
CA MET A 69 23.64 -5.44 -1.17
C MET A 69 24.59 -6.62 -0.91
N ALA A 70 24.05 -7.81 -0.61
CA ALA A 70 24.87 -9.01 -0.43
C ALA A 70 25.66 -9.38 -1.69
N LYS A 71 25.05 -9.27 -2.87
CA LYS A 71 25.75 -9.48 -4.15
C LYS A 71 26.83 -8.42 -4.38
N LYS A 72 26.54 -7.14 -4.09
CA LYS A 72 27.50 -6.04 -4.21
C LYS A 72 28.71 -6.23 -3.28
N GLU A 73 28.48 -6.63 -2.03
CA GLU A 73 29.54 -6.97 -1.07
C GLU A 73 30.41 -8.14 -1.57
N MET A 74 29.78 -9.22 -2.04
CA MET A 74 30.49 -10.36 -2.63
C MET A 74 31.35 -9.94 -3.82
N VAL A 75 30.85 -9.04 -4.69
CA VAL A 75 31.63 -8.49 -5.81
C VAL A 75 32.88 -7.78 -5.31
N PHE A 76 32.79 -6.95 -4.27
CA PHE A 76 33.96 -6.28 -3.70
C PHE A 76 34.96 -7.28 -3.12
N SER A 77 34.50 -8.26 -2.32
CA SER A 77 35.39 -9.28 -1.74
C SER A 77 36.12 -10.12 -2.80
N LEU A 78 35.44 -10.45 -3.91
CA LEU A 78 36.07 -11.19 -5.01
C LEU A 78 37.03 -10.31 -5.83
N ALA A 79 36.73 -9.01 -5.97
CA ALA A 79 37.62 -8.06 -6.63
C ALA A 79 38.89 -7.79 -5.80
N GLU A 80 38.80 -7.80 -4.47
CA GLU A 80 39.95 -7.66 -3.56
C GLU A 80 40.98 -8.79 -3.72
N ILE A 81 40.53 -10.00 -4.08
CA ILE A 81 41.41 -11.13 -4.41
C ILE A 81 41.74 -11.22 -5.90
N GLU A 82 41.54 -10.12 -6.63
CA GLU A 82 41.91 -9.92 -8.04
C GLU A 82 41.28 -10.93 -9.02
N LEU A 83 40.07 -11.44 -8.71
CA LEU A 83 39.36 -12.27 -9.69
C LEU A 83 38.96 -11.45 -10.92
N PRO A 84 39.04 -12.04 -12.14
CA PRO A 84 38.57 -11.39 -13.35
C PRO A 84 37.07 -11.05 -13.28
N VAL A 85 36.70 -9.88 -13.80
CA VAL A 85 35.33 -9.35 -13.78
C VAL A 85 34.32 -10.33 -14.38
N GLU A 86 34.70 -11.04 -15.44
CA GLU A 86 33.88 -12.05 -16.10
C GLU A 86 33.58 -13.23 -15.17
N LYS A 87 34.58 -13.64 -14.37
CA LYS A 87 34.42 -14.73 -13.40
C LYS A 87 33.61 -14.29 -12.19
N ILE A 88 33.79 -13.05 -11.73
CA ILE A 88 32.96 -12.46 -10.67
C ILE A 88 31.49 -12.42 -11.09
N ALA A 89 31.21 -11.94 -12.31
CA ALA A 89 29.86 -11.87 -12.86
C ALA A 89 29.19 -13.26 -12.91
N GLU A 90 29.93 -14.28 -13.33
CA GLU A 90 29.48 -15.67 -13.34
C GLU A 90 29.17 -16.19 -11.92
N LEU A 91 30.09 -16.00 -10.95
CA LEU A 91 29.95 -16.50 -9.58
C LEU A 91 28.80 -15.85 -8.83
N VAL A 92 28.63 -14.54 -8.97
CA VAL A 92 27.60 -13.75 -8.27
C VAL A 92 26.27 -13.76 -9.03
N LYS A 93 26.26 -14.28 -10.27
CA LYS A 93 25.11 -14.36 -11.17
C LYS A 93 24.51 -12.99 -11.47
N VAL A 94 25.39 -12.07 -11.90
CA VAL A 94 25.05 -10.72 -12.34
C VAL A 94 25.72 -10.45 -13.68
N SER A 95 25.37 -9.34 -14.35
CA SER A 95 26.04 -8.98 -15.61
C SER A 95 27.43 -8.39 -15.35
N VAL A 96 28.34 -8.55 -16.30
CA VAL A 96 29.66 -7.89 -16.29
C VAL A 96 29.52 -6.37 -16.15
N GLN A 97 28.54 -5.78 -16.85
CA GLN A 97 28.23 -4.37 -16.74
C GLN A 97 27.89 -3.96 -15.29
N GLN A 98 27.09 -4.76 -14.59
CA GLN A 98 26.67 -4.45 -13.23
C GLN A 98 27.83 -4.58 -12.22
N VAL A 99 28.73 -5.54 -12.43
CA VAL A 99 29.99 -5.63 -11.68
C VAL A 99 30.84 -4.37 -11.90
N GLN A 100 31.00 -3.94 -13.14
CA GLN A 100 31.74 -2.71 -13.47
C GLN A 100 31.10 -1.47 -12.86
N GLU A 101 29.77 -1.35 -12.90
CA GLU A 101 29.02 -0.25 -12.29
C GLU A 101 29.24 -0.17 -10.78
N TRP A 102 29.21 -1.32 -10.08
CA TRP A 102 29.46 -1.37 -8.63
C TRP A 102 30.90 -1.01 -8.27
N LEU A 103 31.89 -1.48 -9.05
CA LEU A 103 33.30 -1.21 -8.80
C LEU A 103 33.72 0.23 -9.17
N THR A 104 33.05 0.86 -10.15
CA THR A 104 33.38 2.22 -10.62
C THR A 104 32.59 3.34 -9.94
N GLY A 105 31.70 3.00 -9.00
CA GLY A 105 30.97 3.98 -8.18
C GLY A 105 29.89 4.78 -8.92
N LYS A 106 29.45 4.35 -10.11
CA LYS A 106 28.45 5.09 -10.92
C LYS A 106 26.99 4.90 -10.48
N ALA A 107 26.73 4.15 -9.41
CA ALA A 107 25.37 3.67 -9.10
C ALA A 107 24.54 4.52 -8.12
N ASP A 108 25.11 5.56 -7.47
CA ASP A 108 24.42 6.21 -6.33
C ASP A 108 24.04 7.69 -6.55
N ILE A 109 23.95 8.18 -7.81
CA ILE A 109 23.59 9.59 -8.14
C ILE A 109 22.15 9.78 -8.66
N ALA A 110 21.22 8.88 -8.36
CA ALA A 110 19.81 9.06 -8.71
C ALA A 110 18.92 8.67 -7.53
N GLY A 111 18.61 9.65 -6.68
CA GLY A 111 17.62 9.61 -5.60
C GLY A 111 17.17 11.02 -5.29
#